data_AF-A0A450S327-F1
#
_entry.id   AF-A0A450S327-F1
#
_cell.length_a   1.000
_cell.length_b   1.000
_cell.length_c   1.000
_cell.angle_alpha   90.00
_cell.angle_beta   90.00
_cell.angle_gamma   90.00
#
_symmetry.space_group_name_H-M   'P 1'
#
loop_
_entity.id
_entity.type
_entity.pdbx_description
1 polymer ?
#
loop_
_entity_poly.entity_id
_entity_poly.type
_entity_poly.pdbx_seq_one_letter_code
_entity_poly.pdbx_strand_id
1 'polypeptide(L)'
;MIYLSSLVKLAPMGTWDAFERLHGGKIVTTKFSTSDDIYRELVQESAESWLYGLVAFAIIEERRIDWTRHYEDTNGRPPNSDEIRSWYEQQPESELLRAKGEAENALREYSDEVIQSNIEEYGEEIKEDIIVCEIKKLGRFWPQFGVNLAGGVTSAVLFAVLLIAFAFFVLNDISPVQIGVQVGENPKGEVEVIDDGKQ
;
A
#
# COMPACT_ATOMS: atom_id res chain seq x y z
N MET A 1 -9.06 -39.29 34.53
CA MET A 1 -7.63 -39.42 34.16
C MET A 1 -7.27 -38.11 33.46
N ILE A 2 -6.40 -37.19 33.90
CA ILE A 2 -5.48 -37.04 35.04
C ILE A 2 -5.28 -35.50 35.22
N TYR A 3 -5.49 -35.03 36.46
CA TYR A 3 -4.89 -33.87 37.16
C TYR A 3 -4.66 -32.52 36.45
N LEU A 4 -5.44 -31.51 36.85
CA LEU A 4 -4.99 -30.10 36.91
C LEU A 4 -5.62 -29.29 38.06
N SER A 5 -6.06 -29.96 39.12
CA SER A 5 -6.73 -29.32 40.28
C SER A 5 -5.81 -29.09 41.48
N SER A 6 -4.50 -29.35 41.38
CA SER A 6 -3.59 -29.33 42.55
C SER A 6 -2.45 -28.31 42.50
N LEU A 7 -2.42 -27.37 41.55
CA LEU A 7 -1.37 -26.34 41.49
C LEU A 7 -1.82 -24.93 41.95
N VAL A 8 -2.95 -24.82 42.65
CA VAL A 8 -3.51 -23.52 43.08
C VAL A 8 -2.99 -23.06 44.46
N LYS A 9 -2.14 -23.83 45.17
CA LYS A 9 -1.87 -23.57 46.60
C LYS A 9 -0.46 -23.19 47.02
N LEU A 10 0.48 -22.91 46.11
CA LEU A 10 1.87 -22.60 46.49
C LEU A 10 2.52 -21.49 45.64
N ALA A 11 1.88 -20.33 45.51
CA ALA A 11 2.54 -19.13 45.01
C ALA A 11 2.45 -18.00 46.06
N PRO A 12 3.58 -17.33 46.41
CA PRO A 12 3.59 -16.24 47.38
C PRO A 12 2.74 -15.05 46.89
N MET A 13 2.10 -14.39 47.85
CA MET A 13 0.99 -13.42 47.73
C MET A 13 1.34 -12.08 47.04
N GLY A 14 2.31 -12.05 46.12
CA GLY A 14 2.73 -10.88 45.35
C GLY A 14 2.87 -11.13 43.83
N THR A 15 2.58 -12.33 43.35
CA THR A 15 2.66 -12.67 41.92
C THR A 15 1.36 -12.45 41.14
N TRP A 16 0.25 -12.20 41.85
CA TRP A 16 -1.07 -12.00 41.23
C TRP A 16 -1.19 -10.62 40.56
N ASP A 17 -0.61 -9.58 41.17
CA ASP A 17 -0.53 -8.24 40.57
C ASP A 17 0.35 -8.21 39.30
N ALA A 18 1.35 -9.09 39.20
CA ALA A 18 2.21 -9.20 38.02
C ALA A 18 1.54 -9.97 36.87
N PHE A 19 0.68 -10.95 37.20
CA PHE A 19 -0.11 -11.70 36.22
C PHE A 19 -1.25 -10.84 35.64
N GLU A 20 -1.92 -10.03 36.47
CA GLU A 20 -2.92 -9.06 35.99
C GLU A 20 -2.30 -7.92 35.16
N ARG A 21 -1.04 -7.53 35.43
CA ARG A 21 -0.31 -6.56 34.56
C ARG A 21 0.15 -7.14 33.22
N LEU A 22 0.39 -8.45 33.13
CA LEU A 22 0.78 -9.12 31.88
C LEU A 22 -0.43 -9.48 31.00
N HIS A 23 -1.62 -9.60 31.58
CA HIS A 23 -2.88 -9.80 30.86
C HIS A 23 -3.82 -8.58 30.91
N GLY A 24 -3.26 -7.38 31.15
CA GLY A 24 -3.93 -6.09 30.95
C GLY A 24 -3.99 -5.68 29.47
N GLY A 25 -3.76 -6.61 28.55
CA GLY A 25 -4.14 -6.43 27.16
C GLY A 25 -5.66 -6.37 27.11
N LYS A 26 -6.20 -5.16 26.96
CA LYS A 26 -7.56 -4.92 26.46
C LYS A 26 -7.89 -6.08 25.51
N ILE A 27 -8.91 -6.89 25.82
CA ILE A 27 -9.51 -7.75 24.80
C ILE A 27 -10.22 -6.77 23.87
N VAL A 28 -9.45 -6.15 22.98
CA VAL A 28 -9.97 -5.37 21.89
C VAL A 28 -10.67 -6.40 21.05
N THR A 29 -11.99 -6.42 21.13
CA THR A 29 -12.81 -7.04 20.09
C THR A 29 -12.62 -6.14 18.88
N THR A 30 -11.51 -6.32 18.16
CA THR A 30 -11.17 -5.53 16.99
C THR A 30 -12.13 -5.99 15.89
N LYS A 31 -13.28 -5.33 15.83
CA LYS A 31 -14.26 -5.58 14.79
C LYS A 31 -13.80 -4.82 13.55
N PHE A 32 -13.20 -5.54 12.62
CA PHE A 32 -12.77 -4.98 11.34
C PHE A 32 -14.00 -4.73 10.47
N SER A 33 -14.13 -3.52 9.94
CA SER A 33 -15.27 -3.14 9.08
C SER A 33 -14.84 -2.84 7.66
N THR A 34 -13.54 -2.61 7.45
CA THR A 34 -12.96 -2.19 6.18
C THR A 34 -11.60 -2.82 5.95
N SER A 35 -11.13 -2.75 4.70
CA SER A 35 -9.76 -3.09 4.33
C SER A 35 -8.72 -2.25 5.09
N ASP A 36 -9.01 -0.96 5.32
CA ASP A 36 -8.12 -0.06 6.06
C ASP A 36 -7.93 -0.50 7.53
N ASP A 37 -8.99 -1.01 8.17
CA ASP A 37 -8.89 -1.52 9.54
C ASP A 37 -7.96 -2.73 9.62
N ILE A 38 -8.04 -3.65 8.65
CA ILE A 38 -7.17 -4.82 8.56
C ILE A 38 -5.72 -4.39 8.25
N TYR A 39 -5.54 -3.46 7.32
CA TYR A 39 -4.22 -2.94 6.97
C TYR A 39 -3.55 -2.28 8.18
N ARG A 40 -4.30 -1.44 8.90
CA ARG A 40 -3.81 -0.77 10.10
C ARG A 40 -3.36 -1.79 11.15
N GLU A 41 -4.20 -2.78 11.44
CA GLU A 41 -3.89 -3.85 12.40
C GLU A 41 -2.68 -4.70 12.01
N LEU A 42 -2.61 -5.15 10.74
CA LEU A 42 -1.58 -6.10 10.31
C LEU A 42 -0.27 -5.44 9.93
N VAL A 43 -0.29 -4.16 9.52
CA VAL A 43 0.85 -3.49 8.89
C VAL A 43 1.32 -2.27 9.66
N GLN A 44 0.41 -1.35 10.05
CA GLN A 44 0.81 -0.07 10.66
C GLN A 44 1.04 -0.20 12.18
N GLU A 45 0.15 -0.90 12.87
CA GLU A 45 0.15 -1.03 14.33
C GLU A 45 0.76 -2.36 14.81
N SER A 46 1.14 -3.23 13.87
CA SER A 46 1.76 -4.52 14.16
C SER A 46 3.18 -4.38 14.70
N ALA A 47 3.51 -5.21 15.70
CA ALA A 47 4.87 -5.35 16.20
C ALA A 47 5.78 -6.20 15.27
N GLU A 48 5.18 -6.86 14.29
CA GLU A 48 5.87 -7.75 13.36
C GLU A 48 6.51 -6.99 12.19
N SER A 49 7.28 -7.70 11.36
CA SER A 49 7.88 -7.06 10.17
C SER A 49 6.81 -6.57 9.19
N TRP A 50 7.03 -5.41 8.58
CA TRP A 50 6.11 -4.81 7.61
C TRP A 50 5.79 -5.74 6.43
N LEU A 51 6.79 -6.46 5.90
CA LEU A 51 6.60 -7.39 4.78
C LEU A 51 5.68 -8.54 5.18
N TYR A 52 5.89 -9.11 6.37
CA TYR A 52 5.01 -10.15 6.91
C TYR A 52 3.58 -9.64 7.07
N GLY A 53 3.40 -8.44 7.61
CA GLY A 53 2.10 -7.78 7.70
C GLY A 53 1.43 -7.60 6.34
N LEU A 54 2.17 -7.18 5.32
CA LEU A 54 1.65 -7.01 3.96
C LEU A 54 1.22 -8.32 3.31
N VAL A 55 2.00 -9.38 3.47
CA VAL A 55 1.64 -10.70 2.92
C VAL A 55 0.39 -11.22 3.62
N ALA A 56 0.30 -11.10 4.95
CA ALA A 56 -0.89 -11.47 5.70
C ALA A 56 -2.12 -10.66 5.27
N PHE A 57 -1.96 -9.35 5.04
CA PHE A 57 -3.02 -8.49 4.51
C PHE A 57 -3.48 -8.93 3.11
N ALA A 58 -2.53 -9.20 2.20
CA ALA A 58 -2.83 -9.65 0.84
C ALA A 58 -3.64 -10.96 0.83
N ILE A 59 -3.31 -11.90 1.71
CA ILE A 59 -4.04 -13.16 1.88
C ILE A 59 -5.50 -12.92 2.30
N ILE A 60 -5.77 -11.97 3.20
CA ILE A 60 -7.15 -11.64 3.61
C ILE A 60 -7.90 -10.97 2.45
N GLU A 61 -7.27 -10.06 1.74
CA GLU A 61 -7.89 -9.39 0.59
C GLU A 61 -8.15 -10.35 -0.58
N GLU A 62 -7.30 -11.35 -0.80
CA GLU A 62 -7.54 -12.41 -1.78
C GLU A 62 -8.83 -13.18 -1.45
N ARG A 63 -9.01 -13.57 -0.19
CA ARG A 63 -10.26 -14.23 0.27
C ARG A 63 -11.48 -13.35 0.08
N ARG A 64 -11.35 -12.03 0.30
CA ARG A 64 -12.42 -11.05 0.04
C ARG A 64 -12.78 -10.99 -1.44
N ILE A 65 -11.77 -10.99 -2.31
CA ILE A 65 -11.95 -11.00 -3.78
C ILE A 65 -12.62 -12.29 -4.22
N ASP A 66 -12.21 -13.44 -3.70
CA ASP A 66 -12.82 -14.73 -4.03
C ASP A 66 -14.27 -14.83 -3.56
N TRP A 67 -14.55 -14.33 -2.35
CA TRP A 67 -15.92 -14.18 -1.89
C TRP A 67 -16.74 -13.27 -2.80
N THR A 68 -16.16 -12.15 -3.26
CA THR A 68 -16.82 -11.20 -4.17
C THR A 68 -17.21 -11.88 -5.49
N ARG A 69 -16.30 -12.69 -6.07
CA ARG A 69 -16.56 -13.48 -7.28
C ARG A 69 -17.70 -14.47 -7.06
N HIS A 70 -17.65 -15.24 -5.98
CA HIS A 70 -18.70 -16.21 -5.64
C HIS A 70 -20.06 -15.55 -5.38
N TYR A 71 -20.05 -14.38 -4.73
CA TYR A 71 -21.24 -13.58 -4.50
C TYR A 71 -21.85 -13.14 -5.84
N GLU A 72 -21.04 -12.65 -6.78
CA GLU A 72 -21.49 -12.22 -8.10
C GLU A 72 -22.10 -13.36 -8.90
N ASP A 73 -21.44 -14.51 -8.93
CA ASP A 73 -21.94 -15.72 -9.60
C ASP A 73 -23.29 -16.19 -9.03
N THR A 74 -23.48 -16.04 -7.72
CA THR A 74 -24.70 -16.49 -7.02
C THR A 74 -25.86 -15.50 -7.13
N ASN A 75 -25.58 -14.19 -7.12
CA ASN A 75 -26.61 -13.14 -7.04
C ASN A 75 -26.83 -12.42 -8.38
N GLY A 76 -26.01 -12.67 -9.40
CA GLY A 76 -26.08 -12.01 -10.71
C GLY A 76 -25.69 -10.53 -10.67
N ARG A 77 -25.04 -10.08 -9.58
CA ARG A 77 -24.55 -8.71 -9.39
C ARG A 77 -23.36 -8.70 -8.42
N PRO A 78 -22.44 -7.73 -8.52
CA PRO A 78 -21.43 -7.53 -7.49
C PRO A 78 -22.05 -7.13 -6.14
N PRO A 79 -21.37 -7.42 -5.02
CA PRO A 79 -21.79 -6.98 -3.70
C PRO A 79 -21.68 -5.46 -3.58
N ASN A 80 -22.58 -4.85 -2.82
CA ASN A 80 -22.54 -3.42 -2.47
C ASN A 80 -21.63 -3.17 -1.26
N SER A 81 -21.43 -1.90 -0.90
CA SER A 81 -20.55 -1.49 0.20
C SER A 81 -20.97 -2.06 1.57
N ASP A 82 -22.26 -2.20 1.83
CA ASP A 82 -22.75 -2.75 3.10
C ASP A 82 -22.52 -4.26 3.18
N GLU A 83 -22.62 -4.96 2.05
CA GLU A 83 -22.33 -6.39 1.94
C GLU A 83 -20.83 -6.67 2.10
N ILE A 84 -19.97 -5.84 1.50
CA ILE A 84 -18.52 -5.90 1.70
C ILE A 84 -18.16 -5.61 3.16
N ARG A 85 -18.76 -4.57 3.78
CA ARG A 85 -18.56 -4.29 5.21
C ARG A 85 -18.98 -5.48 6.06
N SER A 86 -20.16 -6.04 5.78
CA SER A 86 -20.66 -7.22 6.47
C SER A 86 -19.72 -8.42 6.34
N TRP A 87 -19.03 -8.58 5.21
CA TRP A 87 -18.02 -9.63 5.05
C TRP A 87 -16.85 -9.43 6.03
N TYR A 88 -16.28 -8.22 6.13
CA TYR A 88 -15.20 -7.92 7.08
C TYR A 88 -15.63 -8.15 8.52
N GLU A 89 -16.83 -7.67 8.88
CA GLU A 89 -17.37 -7.77 10.24
C GLU A 89 -17.64 -9.21 10.71
N GLN A 90 -17.78 -10.15 9.77
CA GLN A 90 -18.02 -11.57 10.04
C GLN A 90 -16.73 -12.37 10.18
N GLN A 91 -15.55 -11.79 9.88
CA GLN A 91 -14.29 -12.51 10.00
C GLN A 91 -13.93 -12.69 11.49
N PRO A 92 -13.77 -13.93 11.98
CA PRO A 92 -13.30 -14.15 13.34
C PRO A 92 -11.82 -13.76 13.47
N GLU A 93 -11.38 -13.41 14.66
CA GLU A 93 -9.97 -13.07 14.94
C GLU A 93 -8.99 -14.17 14.51
N SER A 94 -9.44 -15.44 14.57
CA SER A 94 -8.68 -16.59 14.08
C SER A 94 -8.32 -16.51 12.60
N GLU A 95 -9.09 -15.77 11.78
CA GLU A 95 -8.77 -15.57 10.37
C GLU A 95 -7.51 -14.73 10.17
N LEU A 96 -7.29 -13.72 11.04
CA LEU A 96 -6.05 -12.93 11.01
C LEU A 96 -4.86 -13.76 11.45
N LEU A 97 -5.02 -14.57 12.50
CA LEU A 97 -3.96 -15.49 12.94
C LEU A 97 -3.63 -16.54 11.87
N ARG A 98 -4.65 -17.04 11.17
CA ARG A 98 -4.47 -17.97 10.05
C ARG A 98 -3.75 -17.30 8.87
N ALA A 99 -4.16 -16.09 8.49
CA ALA A 99 -3.49 -15.33 7.44
C ALA A 99 -2.03 -15.02 7.79
N LYS A 100 -1.74 -14.71 9.05
CA LYS A 100 -0.38 -14.58 9.59
C LYS A 100 0.42 -15.88 9.41
N GLY A 101 -0.11 -17.03 9.84
CA GLY A 101 0.57 -18.33 9.64
C GLY A 101 0.82 -18.68 8.17
N GLU A 102 -0.12 -18.38 7.28
CA GLU A 102 0.06 -18.57 5.83
C GLU A 102 1.12 -17.64 5.24
N ALA A 103 1.16 -16.38 5.68
CA ALA A 103 2.19 -15.42 5.29
C ALA A 103 3.58 -15.86 5.73
N GLU A 104 3.71 -16.42 6.94
CA GLU A 104 4.97 -16.96 7.45
C GLU A 104 5.45 -18.12 6.57
N ASN A 105 4.54 -19.03 6.23
CA ASN A 105 4.86 -20.16 5.38
C ASN A 105 5.28 -19.71 3.96
N ALA A 106 4.55 -18.78 3.35
CA ALA A 106 4.86 -18.26 2.02
C ALA A 106 6.22 -17.54 1.98
N LEU A 107 6.52 -16.72 2.99
CA LEU A 107 7.81 -16.03 3.09
C LEU A 107 8.96 -17.01 3.35
N ARG A 108 8.71 -18.07 4.11
CA ARG A 108 9.69 -19.12 4.34
C ARG A 108 9.97 -19.91 3.07
N GLU A 109 8.94 -20.32 2.34
CA GLU A 109 9.07 -21.01 1.05
C GLU A 109 9.85 -20.18 0.04
N TYR A 110 9.52 -18.88 -0.08
CA TYR A 110 10.27 -17.95 -0.92
C TYR A 110 11.74 -17.81 -0.48
N SER A 111 11.99 -17.73 0.83
CA SER A 111 13.35 -17.65 1.36
C SER A 111 14.14 -18.92 1.04
N ASP A 112 13.54 -20.10 1.19
CA ASP A 112 14.16 -21.39 0.88
C ASP A 112 14.44 -21.51 -0.63
N GLU A 113 13.52 -21.08 -1.50
CA GLU A 113 13.71 -21.05 -2.97
C GLU A 113 14.87 -20.12 -3.38
N VAL A 114 14.93 -18.90 -2.82
CA VAL A 114 16.00 -17.94 -3.09
C VAL A 114 17.34 -18.45 -2.56
N ILE A 115 17.37 -19.08 -1.39
CA ILE A 115 18.60 -19.64 -0.83
C ILE A 115 19.07 -20.83 -1.68
N GLN A 116 18.16 -21.71 -2.09
CA GLN A 116 18.51 -22.90 -2.88
C GLN A 116 19.01 -22.54 -4.28
N SER A 117 18.38 -21.55 -4.94
CA SER A 117 18.84 -21.05 -6.24
C SER A 117 20.20 -20.35 -6.17
N ASN A 118 20.56 -19.73 -5.04
CA ASN A 118 21.89 -19.14 -4.85
C ASN A 118 22.97 -20.16 -4.42
N ILE A 119 22.60 -21.24 -3.72
CA ILE A 119 23.52 -22.30 -3.29
C ILE A 119 23.91 -23.24 -4.45
N GLU A 120 23.04 -23.45 -5.43
CA GLU A 120 23.39 -24.21 -6.64
C GLU A 120 24.43 -23.49 -7.52
N GLU A 121 24.60 -22.17 -7.39
CA GLU A 121 25.60 -21.38 -8.12
C GLU A 121 26.96 -21.24 -7.38
N TYR A 122 27.00 -21.37 -6.04
CA TYR A 122 28.23 -21.21 -5.25
C TYR A 122 28.37 -22.27 -4.15
N GLY A 123 29.08 -23.35 -4.47
CA GLY A 123 29.31 -24.51 -3.60
C GLY A 123 29.97 -24.17 -2.24
N GLU A 124 29.31 -24.68 -1.20
CA GLU A 124 29.76 -25.11 0.13
C GLU A 124 30.64 -24.24 1.07
N GLU A 125 31.29 -23.15 0.66
CA GLU A 125 32.19 -22.39 1.56
C GLU A 125 31.60 -21.08 2.13
N ILE A 126 30.37 -20.71 1.76
CA ILE A 126 29.78 -19.37 2.04
C ILE A 126 28.70 -19.38 3.14
N LYS A 127 28.51 -20.48 3.87
CA LYS A 127 27.28 -20.67 4.67
C LYS A 127 27.15 -19.86 5.96
N GLU A 128 28.18 -19.17 6.47
CA GLU A 128 28.04 -18.40 7.73
C GLU A 128 28.31 -16.89 7.60
N ASP A 129 29.29 -16.44 6.80
CA ASP A 129 29.70 -15.03 6.81
C ASP A 129 28.90 -14.11 5.86
N ILE A 130 28.34 -14.63 4.75
CA ILE A 130 27.60 -13.81 3.79
C ILE A 130 26.15 -13.59 4.22
N ILE A 131 25.50 -14.58 4.86
CA ILE A 131 24.09 -14.47 5.27
C ILE A 131 23.88 -13.28 6.23
N VAL A 132 24.81 -13.05 7.17
CA VAL A 132 24.71 -11.93 8.13
C VAL A 132 24.95 -10.56 7.45
N CYS A 133 25.74 -10.51 6.37
CA CYS A 133 26.00 -9.28 5.62
C CYS A 133 24.88 -8.95 4.60
N GLU A 134 24.29 -9.96 3.96
CA GLU A 134 23.21 -9.79 2.98
C GLU A 134 21.91 -9.32 3.65
N ILE A 135 21.56 -9.88 4.82
CA ILE A 135 20.39 -9.46 5.61
C ILE A 135 20.51 -7.98 6.03
N LYS A 136 21.72 -7.51 6.34
CA LYS A 136 21.97 -6.08 6.64
C LYS A 136 21.84 -5.16 5.43
N LYS A 137 22.09 -5.65 4.20
CA LYS A 137 21.89 -4.87 2.97
C LYS A 137 20.43 -4.85 2.54
N LEU A 138 19.70 -5.95 2.72
CA LEU A 138 18.25 -6.04 2.48
C LEU A 138 17.50 -5.00 3.33
N GLY A 139 17.83 -4.84 4.61
CA GLY A 139 17.18 -3.85 5.48
C GLY A 139 17.32 -2.37 5.03
N ARG A 140 18.27 -2.05 4.14
CA ARG A 140 18.49 -0.68 3.65
C ARG A 140 17.90 -0.41 2.26
N PHE A 141 17.53 -1.46 1.52
CA PHE A 141 16.90 -1.35 0.20
C PHE A 141 15.40 -1.04 0.28
N TRP A 142 14.69 -1.67 1.22
CA TRP A 142 13.23 -1.60 1.34
C TRP A 142 12.66 -0.19 1.61
N PRO A 143 13.25 0.64 2.50
CA PRO A 143 12.78 2.01 2.70
C PRO A 143 12.93 2.88 1.44
N GLN A 144 14.01 2.67 0.68
CA GLN A 144 14.28 3.46 -0.52
C GLN A 144 13.44 3.01 -1.72
N PHE A 145 13.10 1.72 -1.80
CA PHE A 145 12.12 1.20 -2.75
C PHE A 145 10.72 1.80 -2.53
N GLY A 146 10.25 1.90 -1.28
CA GLY A 146 8.96 2.51 -0.96
C GLY A 146 8.88 4.00 -1.32
N VAL A 147 9.96 4.76 -1.06
CA VAL A 147 10.07 6.17 -1.48
C VAL A 147 10.08 6.29 -3.01
N ASN A 148 10.80 5.41 -3.71
CA ASN A 148 10.86 5.42 -5.17
C ASN A 148 9.53 5.00 -5.82
N LEU A 149 8.80 4.05 -5.23
CA LEU A 149 7.47 3.66 -5.68
C LEU A 149 6.46 4.80 -5.46
N ALA A 150 6.48 5.44 -4.29
CA ALA A 150 5.68 6.64 -4.03
C ALA A 150 6.03 7.79 -4.98
N GLY A 151 7.31 7.97 -5.30
CA GLY A 151 7.77 8.93 -6.31
C GLY A 151 7.32 8.60 -7.74
N GLY A 152 7.34 7.32 -8.11
CA GLY A 152 6.82 6.82 -9.38
C GLY A 152 5.31 7.04 -9.53
N VAL A 153 4.54 6.74 -8.48
CA VAL A 153 3.10 7.00 -8.45
C VAL A 153 2.81 8.51 -8.48
N THR A 154 3.56 9.31 -7.73
CA THR A 154 3.41 10.77 -7.72
C THR A 154 3.71 11.38 -9.09
N SER A 155 4.77 10.92 -9.77
CA SER A 155 5.12 11.41 -11.10
C SER A 155 4.11 10.97 -12.16
N ALA A 156 3.57 9.74 -12.08
CA ALA A 156 2.47 9.28 -12.95
C ALA A 156 1.19 10.11 -12.75
N VAL A 157 0.83 10.44 -11.51
CA VAL A 157 -0.32 11.30 -11.19
C VAL A 157 -0.11 12.72 -11.72
N LEU A 158 1.06 13.32 -11.48
CA LEU A 158 1.39 14.65 -12.01
C LEU A 158 1.38 14.68 -13.54
N PHE A 159 1.90 13.63 -14.17
CA PHE A 159 1.89 13.49 -15.63
C PHE A 159 0.46 13.35 -16.17
N ALA A 160 -0.40 12.56 -15.51
CA ALA A 160 -1.81 12.44 -15.88
C ALA A 160 -2.54 13.79 -15.77
N VAL A 161 -2.30 14.57 -14.72
CA VAL A 161 -2.85 15.93 -14.56
C VAL A 161 -2.39 16.85 -15.69
N LEU A 162 -1.11 16.79 -16.07
CA LEU A 162 -0.56 17.53 -17.20
C LEU A 162 -1.22 17.16 -18.53
N LEU A 163 -1.43 15.86 -18.78
CA LEU A 163 -2.12 15.39 -19.99
C LEU A 163 -3.58 15.83 -20.04
N ILE A 164 -4.28 15.82 -18.92
CA ILE A 164 -5.66 16.32 -18.83
C ILE A 164 -5.72 17.82 -19.13
N ALA A 165 -4.80 18.62 -18.58
CA ALA A 165 -4.72 20.05 -18.86
C ALA A 165 -4.38 20.31 -20.33
N PHE A 166 -3.42 19.58 -20.90
CA PHE A 166 -3.06 19.68 -22.31
C PHE A 166 -4.24 19.31 -23.22
N ALA A 167 -4.93 18.20 -22.94
CA ALA A 167 -6.12 17.79 -23.66
C ALA A 167 -7.23 18.85 -23.58
N PHE A 168 -7.41 19.46 -22.41
CA PHE A 168 -8.36 20.55 -22.24
C PHE A 168 -8.01 21.76 -23.14
N PHE A 169 -6.76 22.22 -23.16
CA PHE A 169 -6.35 23.35 -24.01
C PHE A 169 -6.39 23.05 -25.52
N VAL A 170 -6.08 21.82 -25.93
CA VAL A 170 -6.10 21.41 -27.34
C VAL A 170 -7.53 21.19 -27.83
N LEU A 171 -8.43 20.67 -26.99
CA LEU A 171 -9.79 20.29 -27.40
C LEU A 171 -10.85 21.38 -27.14
N ASN A 172 -10.58 22.41 -26.30
CA ASN A 172 -11.51 23.54 -26.02
C ASN A 172 -11.11 24.88 -26.68
N ASP A 173 -10.36 24.85 -27.78
CA ASP A 173 -10.01 26.01 -28.64
C ASP A 173 -8.94 27.00 -28.13
N ILE A 174 -7.76 26.95 -28.76
CA ILE A 174 -7.10 28.15 -29.30
C ILE A 174 -7.15 27.98 -30.82
N SER A 175 -8.25 28.39 -31.44
CA SER A 175 -8.38 28.42 -32.90
C SER A 175 -7.32 29.36 -33.49
N PRO A 176 -6.37 28.88 -34.32
CA PRO A 176 -5.32 29.71 -34.90
C PRO A 176 -5.83 30.69 -35.98
N VAL A 177 -7.14 30.74 -36.22
CA VAL A 177 -7.75 31.55 -37.29
C VAL A 177 -7.85 33.04 -36.94
N GLN A 178 -7.59 33.46 -35.69
CA GLN A 178 -7.62 34.89 -35.32
C GLN A 178 -6.25 35.60 -35.36
N ILE A 179 -5.14 34.89 -35.56
CA ILE A 179 -3.80 35.51 -35.64
C ILE A 179 -3.57 36.20 -37.02
N GLY A 180 -4.34 35.83 -38.05
CA GLY A 180 -4.18 36.36 -39.41
C GLY A 180 -4.89 37.70 -39.71
N VAL A 181 -5.78 38.20 -38.84
CA VAL A 181 -6.66 39.35 -39.18
C VAL A 181 -6.13 40.69 -38.64
N GLN A 182 -5.15 40.72 -37.73
CA GLN A 182 -4.56 41.98 -37.24
C GLN A 182 -3.40 42.54 -38.08
N VAL A 183 -3.05 41.90 -39.21
CA VAL A 183 -2.03 42.43 -40.15
C VAL A 183 -2.66 43.20 -41.32
N GLY A 184 -4.00 43.28 -41.39
CA GLY A 184 -4.73 43.69 -42.59
C GLY A 184 -5.43 45.06 -42.61
N GLU A 185 -5.51 45.82 -41.51
CA GLU A 185 -6.24 47.09 -41.52
C GLU A 185 -5.58 48.17 -40.66
N ASN A 186 -4.82 49.07 -41.29
CA ASN A 186 -4.67 50.44 -40.82
C ASN A 186 -4.85 51.41 -42.00
N PRO A 187 -6.07 51.92 -42.27
CA PRO A 187 -6.30 52.92 -43.28
C PRO A 187 -6.24 54.34 -42.68
N LYS A 188 -5.18 55.08 -43.08
CA LYS A 188 -5.08 56.54 -43.33
C LYS A 188 -5.28 57.57 -42.20
N GLY A 189 -4.35 58.53 -42.19
CA GLY A 189 -4.45 59.92 -41.66
C GLY A 189 -3.37 60.20 -40.61
N GLU A 190 -2.55 61.25 -40.62
CA GLU A 190 -2.58 62.53 -41.33
C GLU A 190 -1.20 63.21 -41.23
N VAL A 191 -0.83 63.90 -42.31
CA VAL A 191 0.10 65.04 -42.53
C VAL A 191 0.90 65.60 -41.34
N GLU A 192 2.24 65.65 -41.50
CA GLU A 192 3.10 66.63 -40.83
C GLU A 192 3.77 67.52 -41.89
N VAL A 193 3.51 68.82 -41.79
CA VAL A 193 4.03 69.90 -42.65
C VAL A 193 5.41 70.29 -42.14
N ILE A 194 6.42 70.31 -43.00
CA ILE A 194 7.66 71.06 -42.75
C ILE A 194 7.88 72.00 -43.93
N ASP A 195 7.52 73.26 -43.68
CA ASP A 195 8.04 74.46 -44.34
C ASP A 195 9.44 74.72 -43.78
N ASP A 196 10.45 74.75 -44.65
CA ASP A 196 11.60 75.64 -44.45
C ASP A 196 12.19 76.03 -45.81
N GLY A 197 11.65 77.08 -46.39
CA GLY A 197 12.32 77.81 -47.43
C GLY A 197 13.32 78.82 -46.84
N LYS A 198 14.58 78.77 -47.27
CA LYS A 198 15.29 79.98 -47.69
C LYS A 198 16.56 79.73 -48.51
N GLN A 199 16.80 80.77 -49.32
CA GLN A 199 17.82 81.00 -50.33
C GLN A 199 19.26 80.87 -49.84
#